data_AF-X6NCD5-F1
#
_entry.id   AF-X6NCD5-F1
#
_cell.length_a   1.000
_cell.length_b   1.000
_cell.length_c   1.000
_cell.angle_alpha   90.00
_cell.angle_beta   90.00
_cell.angle_gamma   90.00
#
_symmetry.space_group_name_H-M   'P 1'
#
loop_
_entity.id
_entity.type
_entity.pdbx_description
1 polymer ?
#
loop_
_entity_poly.entity_id
_entity_poly.type
_entity_poly.pdbx_seq_one_letter_code
_entity_poly.pdbx_strand_id
1 'polypeptide(L)'
;MTSVLMTPDGQTVEAEAAHGTYTLILLLQKNNSGKETSTNPIASIFAWTRGLLHRAKLDNNPALQKFCEDLEATCIETIEKGQMTKDLALCVYGKDLKKEHYMETVEFMETLGKNFEKKRQT
;
A
#
# COMPACT_ATOMS: atom_id res chain seq x y z
N MET A 1 0.38 -4.01 -7.39
CA MET A 1 -0.07 -3.71 -8.77
C MET A 1 -1.12 -2.60 -8.69
N THR A 2 -1.05 -1.62 -9.58
CA THR A 2 -1.99 -0.49 -9.70
C THR A 2 -2.69 -0.55 -11.05
N SER A 3 -3.94 -0.12 -11.12
CA SER A 3 -4.66 0.14 -12.36
C SER A 3 -4.86 1.65 -12.49
N VAL A 4 -4.46 2.23 -13.62
CA VAL A 4 -4.64 3.67 -13.90
C VAL A 4 -5.26 3.80 -15.28
N LEU A 5 -6.49 4.28 -15.33
CA LEU A 5 -7.19 4.63 -16.56
C LEU A 5 -6.89 6.09 -16.87
N MET A 6 -6.43 6.39 -18.09
CA MET A 6 -6.18 7.74 -18.56
C MET A 6 -7.03 8.02 -19.80
N THR A 7 -7.70 9.16 -19.83
CA THR A 7 -8.46 9.60 -21.00
C THR A 7 -7.53 10.01 -22.14
N PRO A 8 -7.99 9.97 -23.41
CA PRO A 8 -7.15 10.31 -24.57
C PRO A 8 -6.61 11.75 -24.57
N ASP A 9 -7.28 12.67 -23.87
CA ASP A 9 -6.83 14.05 -23.69
C ASP A 9 -5.72 14.20 -22.64
N GLY A 10 -5.40 13.14 -21.88
CA GLY A 10 -4.34 13.11 -20.88
C GLY A 10 -4.62 13.94 -19.61
N GLN A 11 -5.82 14.51 -19.47
CA GLN A 11 -6.17 15.39 -18.34
C GLN A 11 -6.92 14.67 -17.22
N THR A 12 -7.68 13.64 -17.54
CA THR A 12 -8.49 12.91 -16.56
C THR A 12 -7.88 11.53 -16.33
N VAL A 13 -7.72 11.18 -15.06
CA VAL A 13 -7.26 9.86 -14.64
C VAL A 13 -8.18 9.28 -13.57
N GLU A 14 -8.33 7.97 -13.60
CA GLU A 14 -8.92 7.17 -12.55
C GLU A 14 -7.84 6.17 -12.10
N ALA A 15 -7.65 6.05 -10.78
CA ALA A 15 -6.60 5.22 -10.20
C ALA A 15 -7.21 4.32 -9.13
N GLU A 16 -7.03 3.01 -9.29
CA GLU A 16 -7.60 1.99 -8.42
C GLU A 16 -6.58 0.90 -8.08
N ALA A 17 -6.89 0.13 -7.03
CA ALA A 17 -6.21 -1.11 -6.76
C ALA A 17 -6.72 -2.19 -7.72
N ALA A 18 -5.82 -2.88 -8.41
CA ALA A 18 -6.19 -3.90 -9.41
C ALA A 18 -6.77 -5.20 -8.82
N HIS A 19 -7.00 -5.27 -7.51
CA HIS A 19 -7.59 -6.42 -6.83
C HIS A 19 -9.04 -6.15 -6.40
N GLY A 20 -9.84 -7.20 -6.26
CA GLY A 20 -11.19 -7.09 -5.72
C GLY A 20 -11.22 -6.72 -4.22
N THR A 21 -12.42 -6.67 -3.65
CA THR A 21 -12.69 -6.21 -2.27
C THR A 21 -12.28 -7.17 -1.16
N TYR A 22 -11.54 -8.24 -1.47
CA TYR A 22 -11.20 -9.31 -0.52
C TYR A 22 -12.41 -9.81 0.29
N THR A 23 -13.56 -10.03 -0.36
CA THR A 23 -14.84 -10.38 0.29
C THR A 23 -14.72 -11.57 1.25
N LEU A 24 -13.89 -12.56 0.94
CA LEU A 24 -13.63 -13.69 1.82
C LEU A 24 -13.00 -13.25 3.15
N ILE A 25 -12.02 -12.35 3.13
CA ILE A 25 -11.38 -11.80 4.34
C ILE A 25 -12.40 -11.00 5.16
N LEU A 26 -13.20 -10.16 4.50
CA LEU A 26 -14.26 -9.38 5.16
C LEU A 26 -15.33 -10.27 5.80
N LEU A 27 -15.73 -11.36 5.14
CA LEU A 27 -16.66 -12.36 5.68
C LEU A 27 -16.03 -13.13 6.85
N LEU A 28 -14.74 -13.50 6.75
CA LEU A 28 -14.02 -14.17 7.83
C LEU A 28 -13.88 -13.27 9.07
N GLN A 29 -13.69 -11.95 8.90
CA GLN A 29 -13.67 -10.99 10.00
C GLN A 29 -15.04 -10.86 10.67
N LYS A 30 -16.12 -10.75 9.88
CA LYS A 30 -17.50 -10.68 10.40
C LYS A 30 -17.91 -11.94 11.16
N ASN A 31 -17.48 -13.10 10.69
CA ASN A 31 -17.86 -14.39 11.28
C ASN A 31 -16.94 -14.84 12.43
N ASN A 32 -15.69 -14.34 12.52
CA ASN A 32 -14.71 -14.78 13.52
C ASN A 32 -14.24 -13.67 14.48
N SER A 33 -15.11 -12.72 14.86
CA SER A 33 -14.97 -11.79 15.99
C SER A 33 -13.55 -11.62 16.56
N GLY A 34 -12.60 -11.06 15.79
CA GLY A 34 -11.25 -10.74 16.28
C GLY A 34 -10.08 -11.58 15.76
N LYS A 35 -10.20 -12.35 14.67
CA LYS A 35 -9.00 -12.88 14.00
C LYS A 35 -8.22 -11.77 13.31
N GLU A 36 -6.94 -11.65 13.68
CA GLU A 36 -5.97 -10.79 13.00
C GLU A 36 -5.85 -11.20 11.52
N THR A 37 -5.80 -10.21 10.63
CA THR A 37 -5.69 -10.42 9.19
C THR A 37 -4.49 -9.66 8.64
N SER A 38 -3.73 -10.30 7.76
CA SER A 38 -2.58 -9.74 7.07
C SER A 38 -2.90 -9.58 5.58
N THR A 39 -3.66 -8.53 5.27
CA THR A 39 -4.02 -8.12 3.91
C THR A 39 -3.07 -7.02 3.49
N ASN A 40 -2.51 -7.13 2.30
CA ASN A 40 -1.58 -6.15 1.76
C ASN A 40 -2.28 -4.83 1.36
N PRO A 41 -1.99 -3.69 2.02
CA PRO A 41 -2.63 -2.42 1.70
C PRO A 41 -1.91 -1.64 0.59
N ILE A 42 -0.78 -2.11 0.07
CA ILE A 42 0.11 -1.32 -0.81
C ILE A 42 -0.59 -0.91 -2.11
N ALA A 43 -1.36 -1.81 -2.73
CA ALA A 43 -2.07 -1.47 -3.96
C ALA A 43 -3.09 -0.34 -3.74
N SER A 44 -3.79 -0.35 -2.59
CA SER A 44 -4.72 0.72 -2.20
C SER A 44 -3.99 2.03 -1.90
N ILE A 45 -2.83 1.98 -1.22
CA ILE A 45 -1.99 3.16 -0.98
C ILE A 45 -1.53 3.76 -2.31
N PHE A 46 -1.06 2.92 -3.23
CA PHE A 46 -0.58 3.37 -4.52
C PHE A 46 -1.70 3.93 -5.41
N ALA A 47 -2.94 3.45 -5.27
CA ALA A 47 -4.09 4.08 -5.94
C ALA A 47 -4.25 5.56 -5.51
N TRP A 48 -4.13 5.83 -4.21
CA TRP A 48 -4.15 7.20 -3.67
C TRP A 48 -2.98 8.05 -4.16
N THR A 49 -1.73 7.56 -4.05
CA THR A 49 -0.55 8.33 -4.46
C THR A 49 -0.58 8.63 -5.95
N ARG A 50 -1.05 7.70 -6.81
CA ARG A 50 -1.14 7.91 -8.26
C ARG A 50 -2.19 8.95 -8.64
N GLY A 51 -3.35 8.94 -7.99
CA GLY A 51 -4.35 10.00 -8.15
C GLY A 51 -3.82 11.37 -7.70
N LEU A 52 -3.14 11.43 -6.57
CA LEU A 52 -2.56 12.67 -6.03
C LEU A 52 -1.38 13.18 -6.86
N LEU A 53 -0.54 12.31 -7.41
CA LEU A 53 0.53 12.68 -8.33
C LEU A 53 -0.01 13.36 -9.58
N HIS A 54 -1.12 12.85 -10.13
CA HIS A 54 -1.77 13.49 -11.27
C HIS A 54 -2.33 14.86 -10.91
N ARG A 55 -2.97 15.00 -9.74
CA ARG A 55 -3.43 16.30 -9.22
C ARG A 55 -2.26 17.28 -9.04
N ALA A 56 -1.15 16.80 -8.46
CA ALA A 56 0.07 17.59 -8.26
C ALA A 56 0.62 18.12 -9.58
N LYS A 57 0.60 17.28 -10.63
CA LYS A 57 1.02 17.67 -11.99
C LYS A 57 0.10 18.72 -12.59
N LEU A 58 -1.23 18.58 -12.45
CA LEU A 58 -2.19 19.55 -12.96
C LEU A 58 -2.07 20.91 -12.24
N ASP A 59 -1.78 20.91 -10.95
CA ASP A 59 -1.65 22.12 -10.13
C ASP A 59 -0.25 22.71 -10.10
N ASN A 60 0.74 22.09 -10.75
CA ASN A 60 2.16 22.40 -10.57
C ASN A 60 2.55 22.49 -9.08
N ASN A 61 2.13 21.51 -8.28
CA ASN A 61 2.36 21.46 -6.84
C ASN A 61 3.50 20.48 -6.50
N PRO A 62 4.76 20.95 -6.43
CA PRO A 62 5.91 20.08 -6.14
C PRO A 62 5.88 19.50 -4.71
N ALA A 63 5.22 20.17 -3.76
CA ALA A 63 5.11 19.68 -2.39
C ALA A 63 4.22 18.43 -2.31
N LEU A 64 3.10 18.42 -3.05
CA LEU A 64 2.23 17.25 -3.15
C LEU A 64 2.90 16.12 -3.94
N GLN A 65 3.65 16.45 -5.00
CA GLN A 65 4.42 15.46 -5.73
C GLN A 65 5.44 14.75 -4.82
N LYS A 66 6.26 15.53 -4.11
CA LYS A 66 7.26 14.98 -3.16
C LYS A 66 6.61 14.12 -2.08
N PHE A 67 5.48 14.54 -1.52
CA PHE A 67 4.73 13.75 -0.54
C PHE A 67 4.37 12.36 -1.07
N CYS A 68 3.90 12.27 -2.32
CA CYS A 68 3.50 11.00 -2.92
C CYS A 68 4.72 10.11 -3.22
N GLU A 69 5.79 10.69 -3.76
CA GLU A 69 7.05 9.98 -4.04
C GLU A 69 7.67 9.44 -2.74
N ASP A 70 7.71 10.25 -1.67
CA ASP A 70 8.20 9.83 -0.36
C ASP A 70 7.38 8.69 0.22
N LEU A 71 6.05 8.69 0.03
CA LEU A 71 5.16 7.65 0.53
C LEU A 71 5.34 6.34 -0.24
N GLU A 72 5.43 6.39 -1.58
CA GLU A 72 5.70 5.21 -2.41
C GLU A 72 7.08 4.62 -2.08
N ALA A 73 8.11 5.46 -1.95
CA ALA A 73 9.45 5.04 -1.56
C ALA A 73 9.46 4.40 -0.16
N THR A 74 8.72 4.96 0.81
CA THR A 74 8.61 4.39 2.15
C THR A 74 8.01 2.99 2.13
N CYS A 75 6.99 2.75 1.29
CA CYS A 75 6.39 1.44 1.16
C CYS A 75 7.40 0.40 0.64
N ILE A 76 8.17 0.76 -0.38
CA ILE A 76 9.18 -0.12 -0.97
C ILE A 76 10.30 -0.41 0.03
N GLU A 77 10.87 0.64 0.63
CA GLU A 77 11.97 0.52 1.60
C GLU A 77 11.58 -0.30 2.84
N THR A 78 10.30 -0.23 3.25
CA THR A 78 9.79 -1.02 4.39
C THR A 78 9.78 -2.51 4.07
N ILE A 79 9.35 -2.90 2.87
CA ILE A 79 9.34 -4.29 2.41
C ILE A 79 10.76 -4.81 2.22
N GLU A 80 11.65 -4.01 1.62
CA GLU A 80 13.05 -4.37 1.40
C GLU A 80 13.81 -4.61 2.72
N LYS A 81 13.38 -3.95 3.81
CA LYS A 81 13.89 -4.20 5.17
C LYS A 81 13.30 -5.44 5.83
N GLY A 82 12.47 -6.21 5.13
CA GLY A 82 11.85 -7.45 5.60
C GLY A 82 10.53 -7.25 6.34
N GLN A 83 10.03 -6.02 6.46
CA GLN A 83 8.73 -5.74 7.09
C GLN A 83 7.64 -5.85 6.01
N MET A 84 6.90 -6.96 6.00
CA MET A 84 5.95 -7.25 4.93
C MET A 84 4.72 -8.02 5.40
N THR A 85 3.67 -8.03 4.59
CA THR A 85 2.45 -8.80 4.85
C THR A 85 2.58 -10.26 4.41
N LYS A 86 1.64 -11.10 4.85
CA LYS A 86 1.69 -12.56 4.70
C LYS A 86 1.74 -13.03 3.25
N ASP A 87 1.07 -12.33 2.34
CA ASP A 87 1.11 -12.59 0.90
C ASP A 87 2.52 -12.42 0.32
N LEU A 88 3.24 -11.35 0.68
CA LEU A 88 4.60 -11.10 0.24
C LEU A 88 5.59 -12.07 0.89
N ALA A 89 5.43 -12.33 2.19
CA ALA A 89 6.24 -13.31 2.90
C ALA A 89 6.06 -14.72 2.33
N LEU A 90 4.85 -15.07 1.90
CA LEU A 90 4.57 -16.35 1.23
C LEU A 90 5.32 -16.45 -0.10
N CYS A 91 5.45 -15.36 -0.87
CA CYS A 91 6.25 -15.34 -2.10
C CYS A 91 7.75 -15.57 -1.85
N VAL A 92 8.27 -15.13 -0.70
CA VAL A 92 9.70 -15.25 -0.35
C VAL A 92 10.02 -16.60 0.30
N TYR A 93 9.24 -17.00 1.31
CA TYR A 93 9.55 -18.16 2.17
C TYR A 93 8.76 -19.42 1.80
N GLY A 94 7.71 -19.32 0.97
CA GLY A 94 6.93 -20.46 0.52
C GLY A 94 6.42 -21.34 1.67
N LYS A 95 6.90 -22.59 1.72
CA LYS A 95 6.49 -23.59 2.74
C LYS A 95 7.09 -23.33 4.13
N ASP A 96 8.17 -22.57 4.21
CA ASP A 96 8.87 -22.27 5.48
C ASP A 96 8.31 -20.99 6.15
N LEU A 97 7.13 -20.53 5.72
CA LEU A 97 6.48 -19.35 6.26
C LEU A 97 6.13 -19.53 7.75
N LYS A 98 6.71 -18.67 8.59
CA LYS A 98 6.44 -18.57 10.04
C LYS A 98 5.76 -17.24 10.36
N LYS A 99 5.12 -17.17 11.53
CA LYS A 99 4.49 -15.93 12.02
C LYS A 99 5.50 -14.77 12.15
N GLU A 100 6.77 -15.08 12.38
CA GLU A 100 7.86 -14.09 12.47
C GLU A 100 8.22 -13.42 11.13
N HIS A 101 7.79 -13.99 10.00
CA HIS A 101 8.15 -13.50 8.66
C HIS A 101 7.17 -12.48 8.10
N TYR A 102 6.04 -12.24 8.78
CA TYR A 102 5.02 -11.31 8.30
C TYR A 102 4.37 -10.53 9.43
N MET A 103 3.78 -9.40 9.08
CA MET A 103 3.06 -8.50 9.99
C MET A 103 1.56 -8.53 9.69
N GLU A 104 0.74 -8.29 10.71
CA GLU A 104 -0.71 -8.11 10.51
C GLU A 104 -1.00 -6.73 9.89
N THR A 105 -2.17 -6.56 9.26
CA THR A 105 -2.47 -5.35 8.45
C THR A 105 -2.31 -4.06 9.27
N VAL A 106 -2.81 -4.04 10.50
CA VAL A 106 -2.76 -2.85 11.37
C VAL A 106 -1.33 -2.52 11.75
N GLU A 107 -0.55 -3.53 12.15
CA GLU A 107 0.85 -3.37 12.53
C GLU A 107 1.71 -2.90 11.35
N PHE A 108 1.45 -3.43 10.16
CA PHE A 108 2.11 -2.99 8.93
C PHE A 108 1.78 -1.54 8.59
N MET A 109 0.51 -1.12 8.73
CA MET A 109 0.09 0.27 8.52
C MET A 109 0.75 1.24 9.52
N GLU A 110 0.83 0.87 10.80
CA GLU A 110 1.53 1.67 11.81
C GLU A 110 3.02 1.80 11.51
N THR A 111 3.64 0.71 11.05
CA THR A 111 5.06 0.68 10.67
C THR A 111 5.33 1.59 9.48
N LEU A 112 4.47 1.55 8.46
CA LEU A 112 4.53 2.47 7.33
C LEU A 112 4.40 3.93 7.78
N GLY A 113 3.45 4.24 8.67
CA GLY A 113 3.26 5.58 9.22
C GLY A 113 4.52 6.10 9.93
N LYS A 114 5.10 5.29 10.82
CA LYS A 114 6.34 5.63 11.54
C LYS A 114 7.52 5.83 10.59
N ASN A 115 7.67 4.98 9.58
CA ASN A 115 8.75 5.09 8.61
C ASN A 115 8.59 6.34 7.73
N PHE A 116 7.35 6.66 7.35
CA PHE A 116 7.04 7.83 6.54
C PHE A 116 7.29 9.15 7.29
N GLU A 117 6.86 9.23 8.55
CA GLU A 117 7.13 10.39 9.41
C GLU A 117 8.63 10.65 9.55
N LYS A 118 9.42 9.60 9.81
CA LYS A 118 10.88 9.71 9.86
C LYS A 118 11.47 10.23 8.55
N LYS A 119 11.01 9.70 7.41
CA LYS A 119 11.49 10.12 6.09
C LYS A 119 11.23 11.60 5.83
N ARG A 120 10.07 12.11 6.24
CA ARG A 120 9.69 13.52 6.04
C ARG A 120 10.32 14.51 7.01
N GLN A 121 10.89 14.03 8.12
CA GLN A 121 11.68 14.84 9.05
C GLN A 121 13.14 15.02 8.61
N THR A 122 13.57 14.28 7.58
CA THR A 122 14.93 14.33 7.02
C THR A 122 14.97 15.20 5.78
#